data_AF-A0A3L6LXN9-F1
#
_entry.id   AF-A0A3L6LXN9-F1
#
_cell.length_a   1.000
_cell.length_b   1.000
_cell.length_c   1.000
_cell.angle_alpha   90.00
_cell.angle_beta   90.00
_cell.angle_gamma   90.00
#
_symmetry.space_group_name_H-M   'P 1'
#
loop_
_entity.id
_entity.type
_entity.pdbx_description
1 polymer ?
#
loop_
_entity_poly.entity_id
_entity_poly.type
_entity_poly.pdbx_seq_one_letter_code
_entity_poly.pdbx_strand_id
1 'polypeptide(L)'
;MMDEASSVLAGVDLLRIVRINEEIKRVVGVSFKINIMALNAIFLAKRAGTAARGFGVLSNELRVFSQDLRTSMEALTGLIYGCVNAVSVGLQDMRYARLLDEASALASDASVLAVLRRRQAQNAVHAATLSSLRGKLKRALEDAFQLVELGGVLAKSAKIEAAYGQAFAGALAQVSGEFDHVVEEIRDSLESLRRSAFFTANRG
;
A
#
# COMPACT_ATOMS: atom_id res chain seq x y z
N MET A 1 -22.92 14.55 21.46
CA MET A 1 -23.30 13.92 20.17
C MET A 1 -22.20 13.98 19.10
N MET A 2 -21.50 15.11 18.89
CA MET A 2 -20.41 15.19 17.90
C MET A 2 -19.18 14.31 18.22
N ASP A 3 -18.88 14.07 19.50
CA ASP A 3 -17.67 13.34 19.93
C ASP A 3 -17.78 11.80 19.78
N GLU A 4 -18.99 11.24 19.94
CA GLU A 4 -19.24 9.80 19.80
C GLU A 4 -19.15 9.35 18.34
N ALA A 5 -19.64 10.18 17.41
CA ALA A 5 -19.46 9.98 15.98
C ALA A 5 -17.97 10.00 15.60
N SER A 6 -17.18 10.93 16.16
CA SER A 6 -15.74 11.05 15.89
C SER A 6 -14.95 9.82 16.37
N SER A 7 -15.27 9.29 17.54
CA SER A 7 -14.69 8.05 18.08
C SER A 7 -15.00 6.82 17.21
N VAL A 8 -16.27 6.67 16.79
CA VAL A 8 -16.69 5.58 15.88
C VAL A 8 -15.99 5.68 14.53
N LEU A 9 -15.88 6.88 13.96
CA LEU A 9 -15.17 7.13 12.70
C LEU A 9 -13.67 6.77 12.80
N ALA A 10 -13.01 7.11 13.89
CA ALA A 10 -11.60 6.75 14.10
C ALA A 10 -11.40 5.23 14.29
N GLY A 11 -12.35 4.54 14.91
CA GLY A 11 -12.36 3.07 14.95
C GLY A 11 -12.49 2.44 13.55
N VAL A 12 -13.37 3.01 12.72
CA VAL A 12 -13.51 2.61 11.31
C VAL A 12 -12.23 2.88 10.52
N ASP A 13 -11.53 3.99 10.78
CA ASP A 13 -10.25 4.30 10.16
C ASP A 13 -9.17 3.26 10.50
N LEU A 14 -9.13 2.76 11.73
CA LEU A 14 -8.19 1.70 12.12
C LEU A 14 -8.45 0.40 11.34
N LEU A 15 -9.72 -0.01 11.22
CA LEU A 15 -10.12 -1.17 10.41
C LEU A 15 -9.71 -1.01 8.94
N ARG A 16 -9.86 0.21 8.38
CA ARG A 16 -9.42 0.51 7.01
C ARG A 16 -7.91 0.42 6.87
N ILE A 17 -7.15 0.96 7.82
CA ILE A 17 -5.67 0.87 7.80
C ILE A 17 -5.21 -0.59 7.87
N VAL A 18 -5.84 -1.42 8.71
CA VAL A 18 -5.52 -2.85 8.79
C VAL A 18 -5.80 -3.56 7.46
N ARG A 19 -6.94 -3.29 6.82
CA ARG A 19 -7.22 -3.84 5.48
C ARG A 19 -6.17 -3.41 4.45
N ILE A 20 -5.76 -2.15 4.48
CA ILE A 20 -4.69 -1.66 3.59
C ILE A 20 -3.39 -2.44 3.81
N ASN A 21 -3.01 -2.67 5.07
CA ASN A 21 -1.83 -3.46 5.42
C ASN A 21 -1.89 -4.89 4.87
N GLU A 22 -3.05 -5.53 4.93
CA GLU A 22 -3.23 -6.90 4.41
C GLU A 22 -3.13 -6.96 2.87
N GLU A 23 -3.63 -5.96 2.14
CA GLU A 23 -3.40 -5.90 0.68
C GLU A 23 -1.92 -5.67 0.35
N ILE A 24 -1.23 -4.78 1.10
CA ILE A 24 0.21 -4.56 0.90
C ILE A 24 0.99 -5.86 1.10
N LYS A 25 0.68 -6.63 2.14
CA LYS A 25 1.29 -7.95 2.37
C LYS A 25 1.00 -8.94 1.25
N ARG A 26 -0.22 -8.94 0.69
CA ARG A 26 -0.54 -9.74 -0.49
C ARG A 26 0.36 -9.35 -1.66
N VAL A 27 0.47 -8.06 -1.98
CA VAL A 27 1.35 -7.58 -3.06
C VAL A 27 2.81 -7.97 -2.83
N VAL A 28 3.32 -7.92 -1.60
CA VAL A 28 4.69 -8.40 -1.27
C VAL A 28 4.85 -9.89 -1.54
N GLY A 29 3.87 -10.72 -1.17
CA GLY A 29 3.91 -12.15 -1.44
C GLY A 29 3.90 -12.44 -2.95
N VAL A 30 3.08 -11.71 -3.69
CA VAL A 30 2.94 -11.85 -5.13
C VAL A 30 4.20 -11.35 -5.87
N SER A 31 4.81 -10.24 -5.45
CA SER A 31 6.07 -9.75 -6.02
C SER A 31 7.22 -10.74 -5.82
N PHE A 32 7.28 -11.41 -4.66
CA PHE A 32 8.25 -12.48 -4.44
C PHE A 32 8.07 -13.65 -5.42
N LYS A 33 6.83 -14.02 -5.72
CA LYS A 33 6.51 -15.04 -6.73
C LYS A 33 7.06 -14.65 -8.11
N ILE A 34 6.84 -13.39 -8.54
CA ILE A 34 7.40 -12.87 -9.79
C ILE A 34 8.92 -13.00 -9.81
N ASN A 35 9.61 -12.61 -8.72
CA ASN A 35 11.06 -12.67 -8.65
C ASN A 35 11.60 -14.09 -8.89
N ILE A 36 10.98 -15.11 -8.28
CA ILE A 36 11.38 -16.51 -8.44
C ILE A 36 11.07 -17.01 -9.86
N MET A 37 9.87 -16.70 -10.37
CA MET A 37 9.49 -17.04 -11.75
C MET A 37 10.45 -16.42 -12.77
N ALA A 38 10.80 -15.15 -12.59
CA ALA A 38 11.75 -14.41 -13.41
C ALA A 38 13.14 -15.04 -13.41
N LEU A 39 13.64 -15.47 -12.25
CA LEU A 39 14.91 -16.19 -12.16
C LEU A 39 14.89 -17.51 -12.94
N ASN A 40 13.83 -18.30 -12.78
CA ASN A 40 13.66 -19.56 -13.51
C ASN A 40 13.51 -19.34 -15.02
N ALA A 41 12.79 -18.29 -15.41
CA ALA A 41 12.59 -17.86 -16.78
C ALA A 41 13.91 -17.45 -17.46
N ILE A 42 14.78 -16.73 -16.75
CA ILE A 42 16.12 -16.37 -17.23
C ILE A 42 16.95 -17.64 -17.52
N PHE A 43 16.88 -18.66 -16.67
CA PHE A 43 17.58 -19.92 -16.91
C PHE A 43 17.02 -20.67 -18.12
N LEU A 44 15.69 -20.73 -18.26
CA LEU A 44 15.03 -21.32 -19.42
C LEU A 44 15.42 -20.61 -20.72
N ALA A 45 15.45 -19.27 -20.71
CA ALA A 45 15.86 -18.46 -21.85
C ALA A 45 17.33 -18.72 -22.24
N LYS A 46 18.24 -18.83 -21.26
CA LYS A 46 19.64 -19.21 -21.51
C LYS A 46 19.75 -20.58 -22.17
N ARG A 47 18.94 -21.56 -21.73
CA ARG A 47 18.92 -22.90 -22.34
C ARG A 47 18.38 -22.89 -23.77
N ALA A 48 17.39 -22.04 -24.06
CA ALA A 48 16.83 -21.86 -25.39
C ALA A 48 17.74 -21.06 -26.34
N GLY A 49 18.83 -20.47 -25.83
CA GLY A 49 19.85 -19.81 -26.62
C GLY A 49 19.32 -18.54 -27.32
N THR A 50 19.71 -18.34 -28.57
CA THR A 50 19.36 -17.14 -29.34
C THR A 50 17.85 -17.00 -29.59
N ALA A 51 17.12 -18.10 -29.63
CA ALA A 51 15.68 -18.13 -29.87
C ALA A 51 14.84 -17.46 -28.75
N ALA A 52 15.39 -17.35 -27.53
CA ALA A 52 14.68 -16.76 -26.38
C ALA A 52 15.43 -15.58 -25.75
N ARG A 53 16.33 -14.94 -26.49
CA ARG A 53 17.17 -13.85 -25.95
C ARG A 53 16.33 -12.66 -25.48
N GLY A 54 15.35 -12.22 -26.27
CA GLY A 54 14.46 -11.12 -25.90
C GLY A 54 13.63 -11.44 -24.66
N PHE A 55 13.09 -12.67 -24.60
CA PHE A 55 12.40 -13.17 -23.42
C PHE A 55 13.28 -13.17 -22.16
N GLY A 56 14.55 -13.55 -22.28
CA GLY A 56 15.50 -13.51 -21.17
C GLY A 56 15.77 -12.10 -20.65
N VAL A 57 15.84 -11.10 -21.53
CA VAL A 57 15.97 -9.69 -21.14
C VAL A 57 14.73 -9.23 -20.38
N LEU A 58 13.54 -9.48 -20.93
CA LEU A 58 12.27 -9.11 -20.29
C LEU A 58 12.07 -9.81 -18.94
N SER A 59 12.52 -11.06 -18.82
CA SER A 59 12.52 -11.78 -17.54
C SER A 59 13.43 -11.11 -16.50
N ASN A 60 14.58 -10.57 -16.92
CA ASN A 60 15.42 -9.78 -16.01
C ASN A 60 14.77 -8.45 -15.63
N GLU A 61 14.11 -7.75 -16.56
CA GLU A 61 13.35 -6.53 -16.24
C GLU A 61 12.20 -6.81 -15.26
N LEU A 62 11.46 -7.90 -15.45
CA LEU A 62 10.42 -8.33 -14.50
C LEU A 62 10.99 -8.67 -13.13
N ARG A 63 12.22 -9.21 -13.08
CA ARG A 63 12.94 -9.44 -11.81
C ARG A 63 13.23 -8.11 -11.10
N VAL A 64 13.77 -7.12 -11.82
CA VAL A 64 14.05 -5.79 -11.25
C VAL A 64 12.76 -5.12 -10.79
N PHE A 65 11.73 -5.12 -11.63
CA PHE A 65 10.38 -4.65 -11.30
C PHE A 65 9.86 -5.26 -9.99
N SER A 66 10.01 -6.58 -9.80
CA SER A 66 9.54 -7.24 -8.58
C SER A 66 10.29 -6.79 -7.31
N GLN A 67 11.56 -6.43 -7.43
CA GLN A 67 12.39 -5.91 -6.33
C GLN A 67 12.00 -4.46 -6.00
N ASP A 68 11.79 -3.63 -7.03
CA ASP A 68 11.34 -2.25 -6.87
C ASP A 68 9.93 -2.20 -6.25
N LEU A 69 9.04 -3.08 -6.70
CA LEU A 69 7.68 -3.18 -6.17
C LEU A 69 7.70 -3.59 -4.70
N ARG A 70 8.55 -4.56 -4.34
CA ARG A 70 8.73 -4.96 -2.94
C ARG A 70 9.22 -3.77 -2.09
N THR A 71 10.21 -3.02 -2.56
CA THR A 71 10.74 -1.84 -1.86
C THR A 71 9.65 -0.78 -1.65
N SER A 72 8.82 -0.54 -2.68
CA SER A 72 7.68 0.37 -2.58
C SER A 72 6.65 -0.10 -1.54
N MET A 73 6.35 -1.40 -1.50
CA MET A 73 5.45 -1.98 -0.49
C MET A 73 6.02 -1.90 0.94
N GLU A 74 7.34 -2.06 1.12
CA GLU A 74 8.01 -1.89 2.41
C GLU A 74 7.90 -0.44 2.90
N ALA A 75 8.09 0.54 2.00
CA ALA A 75 7.90 1.96 2.31
C ALA A 75 6.43 2.28 2.70
N LEU A 76 5.46 1.74 1.95
CA LEU A 76 4.03 1.86 2.28
C LEU A 76 3.72 1.26 3.65
N THR A 77 4.28 0.10 3.98
CA THR A 77 4.12 -0.56 5.28
C THR A 77 4.59 0.36 6.42
N GLY A 78 5.74 1.04 6.25
CA GLY A 78 6.22 2.03 7.22
C GLY A 78 5.24 3.19 7.44
N LEU A 79 4.69 3.75 6.36
CA LEU A 79 3.67 4.81 6.45
C LEU A 79 2.38 4.34 7.12
N ILE A 80 1.98 3.09 6.89
CA ILE A 80 0.82 2.46 7.53
C ILE A 80 1.02 2.34 9.03
N TYR A 81 2.18 1.89 9.50
CA TYR A 81 2.47 1.86 10.95
C TYR A 81 2.39 3.27 11.57
N GLY A 82 2.90 4.28 10.87
CA GLY A 82 2.72 5.67 11.28
C GLY A 82 1.25 6.07 11.40
N CYS A 83 0.41 5.68 10.43
CA CYS A 83 -1.02 5.95 10.46
C CYS A 83 -1.72 5.25 11.63
N VAL A 84 -1.42 3.97 11.87
CA VAL A 84 -1.96 3.21 13.01
C VAL A 84 -1.65 3.91 14.32
N ASN A 85 -0.40 4.32 14.52
CA ASN A 85 0.02 5.01 15.73
C ASN A 85 -0.71 6.35 15.89
N ALA A 86 -0.77 7.16 14.83
CA ALA A 86 -1.43 8.47 14.86
C ALA A 86 -2.95 8.36 15.13
N VAL A 87 -3.63 7.39 14.55
CA VAL A 87 -5.06 7.13 14.85
C VAL A 87 -5.24 6.63 16.28
N SER A 88 -4.36 5.76 16.77
CA SER A 88 -4.43 5.22 18.14
C SER A 88 -4.26 6.31 19.19
N VAL A 89 -3.27 7.19 19.00
CA VAL A 89 -3.08 8.38 19.85
C VAL A 89 -4.29 9.30 19.76
N GLY A 90 -4.80 9.56 18.55
CA GLY A 90 -6.01 10.37 18.35
C GLY A 90 -7.25 9.82 19.07
N LEU A 91 -7.43 8.50 19.10
CA LEU A 91 -8.51 7.84 19.86
C LEU A 91 -8.36 8.05 21.37
N GLN A 92 -7.13 7.92 21.89
CA GLN A 92 -6.84 8.15 23.30
C GLN A 92 -7.08 9.62 23.67
N ASP A 93 -6.64 10.54 22.82
CA ASP A 93 -6.81 11.97 22.98
C ASP A 93 -8.28 12.41 22.98
N MET A 94 -9.13 11.82 22.12
CA MET A 94 -10.57 12.06 22.14
C MET A 94 -11.20 11.57 23.44
N ARG A 95 -10.84 10.37 23.91
CA ARG A 95 -11.32 9.85 25.20
C ARG A 95 -10.94 10.75 26.36
N TYR A 96 -9.70 11.23 26.41
CA TYR A 96 -9.26 12.15 27.46
C TYR A 96 -9.92 13.52 27.37
N ALA A 97 -10.06 14.07 26.15
CA ALA A 97 -10.74 15.34 25.94
C ALA A 97 -12.18 15.29 26.48
N ARG A 98 -12.90 14.19 26.21
CA ARG A 98 -14.26 13.98 26.74
C ARG A 98 -14.32 13.97 28.27
N LEU A 99 -13.46 13.18 28.90
CA LEU A 99 -13.42 13.09 30.38
C LEU A 99 -13.08 14.44 31.03
N LEU A 100 -12.17 15.20 30.42
CA LEU A 100 -11.81 16.54 30.89
C LEU A 100 -12.93 17.57 30.68
N ASP A 101 -13.66 17.47 29.57
CA ASP A 101 -14.81 18.33 29.27
C ASP A 101 -15.94 18.08 30.28
N GLU A 102 -16.29 16.80 30.52
CA GLU A 102 -17.25 16.38 31.56
C GLU A 102 -16.83 16.86 32.96
N ALA A 103 -15.55 16.72 33.31
CA ALA A 103 -15.02 17.20 34.60
C ALA A 103 -15.08 18.73 34.73
N SER A 104 -14.79 19.46 33.65
CA SER A 104 -14.85 20.94 33.64
C SER A 104 -16.26 21.50 33.79
N ALA A 105 -17.27 20.74 33.31
CA ALA A 105 -18.68 21.10 33.49
C ALA A 105 -19.14 20.91 34.93
N LEU A 106 -18.56 19.94 35.66
CA LEU A 106 -18.89 19.65 37.06
C LEU A 106 -18.13 20.54 38.06
N ALA A 107 -16.89 20.91 37.72
CA ALA A 107 -16.05 21.78 38.52
C ALA A 107 -15.47 22.89 37.63
N SER A 108 -15.94 24.11 37.81
CA SER A 108 -15.45 25.32 37.10
C SER A 108 -14.07 25.76 37.61
N ASP A 109 -13.11 24.83 37.63
CA ASP A 109 -11.75 25.04 38.07
C ASP A 109 -10.87 25.53 36.91
N ALA A 110 -10.19 26.66 37.10
CA ALA A 110 -9.30 27.26 36.11
C ALA A 110 -8.15 26.33 35.68
N SER A 111 -7.70 25.44 36.57
CA SER A 111 -6.63 24.48 36.28
C SER A 111 -7.10 23.40 35.29
N VAL A 112 -8.33 22.91 35.41
CA VAL A 112 -8.93 21.93 34.50
C VAL A 112 -9.11 22.53 33.12
N LEU A 113 -9.58 23.78 33.03
CA LEU A 113 -9.70 24.52 31.77
C LEU A 113 -8.34 24.73 31.07
N ALA A 114 -7.27 24.99 31.84
CA ALA A 114 -5.92 25.12 31.28
C ALA A 114 -5.41 23.79 30.71
N VAL A 115 -5.64 22.67 31.40
CA VAL A 115 -5.27 21.33 30.91
C VAL A 115 -6.07 20.97 29.66
N LEU A 116 -7.38 21.25 29.63
CA LEU A 116 -8.23 21.00 28.47
C LEU A 116 -7.74 21.75 27.24
N ARG A 117 -7.45 23.05 27.34
CA ARG A 117 -6.90 23.86 26.23
C ARG A 117 -5.57 23.29 25.71
N ARG A 118 -4.67 22.91 26.62
CA ARG A 118 -3.37 22.31 26.25
C ARG A 118 -3.57 21.01 25.47
N ARG A 119 -4.49 20.15 25.93
CA ARG A 119 -4.81 18.87 25.26
C ARG A 119 -5.45 19.12 23.90
N GLN A 120 -6.43 20.01 23.79
CA GLN A 120 -7.03 20.37 22.51
C GLN A 120 -5.99 20.84 21.48
N ALA A 121 -5.01 21.64 21.91
CA ALA A 121 -3.90 22.05 21.03
C ALA A 121 -3.04 20.84 20.59
N GLN A 122 -2.73 19.90 21.48
CA GLN A 122 -2.01 18.66 21.13
C GLN A 122 -2.81 17.78 20.16
N ASN A 123 -4.13 17.65 20.37
CA ASN A 123 -5.03 16.88 19.51
C ASN A 123 -5.03 17.44 18.08
N ALA A 124 -5.00 18.77 17.93
CA ALA A 124 -4.91 19.43 16.63
C ALA A 124 -3.59 19.09 15.90
N VAL A 125 -2.48 19.02 16.63
CA VAL A 125 -1.17 18.61 16.08
C VAL A 125 -1.23 17.16 15.60
N HIS A 126 -1.75 16.23 16.41
CA HIS A 126 -1.86 14.82 16.02
C HIS A 126 -2.81 14.62 14.81
N ALA A 127 -3.90 15.38 14.74
CA ALA A 127 -4.78 15.39 13.58
C ALA A 127 -4.06 15.85 12.30
N ALA A 128 -3.23 16.89 12.39
CA ALA A 128 -2.41 17.37 11.28
C ALA A 128 -1.35 16.33 10.86
N THR A 129 -0.71 15.65 11.81
CA THR A 129 0.23 14.56 11.53
C THR A 129 -0.45 13.42 10.76
N LEU A 130 -1.64 12.99 11.19
CA LEU A 130 -2.40 11.95 10.49
C LEU A 130 -2.77 12.37 9.06
N SER A 131 -3.16 13.63 8.86
CA SER A 131 -3.46 14.17 7.52
C SER A 131 -2.21 14.13 6.61
N SER A 132 -1.05 14.53 7.14
CA SER A 132 0.22 14.47 6.42
C SER A 132 0.62 13.04 6.05
N LEU A 133 0.47 12.09 6.98
CA LEU A 133 0.76 10.67 6.73
C LEU A 133 -0.17 10.08 5.67
N ARG A 134 -1.47 10.39 5.70
CA ARG A 134 -2.42 10.01 4.66
C ARG A 134 -2.01 10.52 3.29
N GLY A 135 -1.59 11.79 3.20
CA GLY A 135 -1.12 12.38 1.96
C GLY A 135 0.16 11.71 1.42
N LYS A 136 1.12 11.39 2.29
CA LYS A 136 2.32 10.62 1.91
C LYS A 136 1.97 9.21 1.44
N LEU A 137 1.09 8.51 2.16
CA LEU A 137 0.63 7.17 1.80
C LEU A 137 -0.08 7.17 0.44
N LYS A 138 -0.92 8.16 0.16
CA LYS A 138 -1.59 8.31 -1.13
C LYS A 138 -0.59 8.46 -2.29
N ARG A 139 0.41 9.36 -2.14
CA ARG A 139 1.45 9.55 -3.17
C ARG A 139 2.28 8.29 -3.40
N ALA A 140 2.72 7.65 -2.33
CA ALA A 140 3.47 6.39 -2.45
C ALA A 140 2.64 5.28 -3.13
N LEU A 141 1.33 5.25 -2.91
CA LEU A 141 0.43 4.33 -3.60
C LEU A 141 0.32 4.67 -5.09
N GLU A 142 0.22 5.95 -5.46
CA GLU A 142 0.24 6.43 -6.85
C GLU A 142 1.56 6.06 -7.56
N ASP A 143 2.69 6.21 -6.89
CA ASP A 143 4.00 5.78 -7.42
C ASP A 143 4.04 4.26 -7.66
N ALA A 144 3.49 3.47 -6.73
CA ALA A 144 3.37 2.02 -6.90
C ALA A 144 2.50 1.62 -8.11
N PHE A 145 1.42 2.37 -8.39
CA PHE A 145 0.62 2.15 -9.60
C PHE A 145 1.42 2.36 -10.87
N GLN A 146 2.18 3.46 -10.96
CA GLN A 146 3.00 3.74 -12.13
C GLN A 146 4.00 2.60 -12.39
N LEU A 147 4.60 2.07 -11.32
CA LEU A 147 5.49 0.92 -11.41
C LEU A 147 4.77 -0.33 -11.96
N VAL A 148 3.55 -0.61 -11.50
CA VAL A 148 2.76 -1.76 -11.95
C VAL A 148 2.26 -1.61 -13.39
N GLU A 149 1.98 -0.40 -13.85
CA GLU A 149 1.70 -0.14 -15.27
C GLU A 149 2.89 -0.53 -16.16
N LEU A 150 4.11 -0.14 -15.75
CA LEU A 150 5.33 -0.56 -16.44
C LEU A 150 5.50 -2.08 -16.41
N GLY A 151 5.25 -2.71 -15.25
CA GLY A 151 5.22 -4.18 -15.12
C GLY A 151 4.24 -4.85 -16.09
N GLY A 152 3.07 -4.26 -16.31
CA GLY A 152 2.06 -4.75 -17.26
C GLY A 152 2.54 -4.69 -18.71
N VAL A 153 3.25 -3.61 -19.08
CA VAL A 153 3.88 -3.50 -20.40
C VAL A 153 4.97 -4.56 -20.59
N LEU A 154 5.79 -4.82 -19.56
CA LEU A 154 6.82 -5.86 -19.60
C LEU A 154 6.21 -7.26 -19.76
N ALA A 155 5.15 -7.58 -19.01
CA ALA A 155 4.47 -8.87 -19.10
C ALA A 155 3.86 -9.11 -20.49
N LYS A 156 3.20 -8.09 -21.06
CA LYS A 156 2.68 -8.15 -22.44
C LYS A 156 3.78 -8.30 -23.47
N SER A 157 4.89 -7.60 -23.31
CA SER A 157 6.06 -7.73 -24.19
C SER A 157 6.65 -9.15 -24.10
N ALA A 158 6.67 -9.74 -22.90
CA ALA A 158 7.18 -11.09 -22.69
C ALA A 158 6.32 -12.15 -23.40
N LYS A 159 5.00 -11.94 -23.50
CA LYS A 159 4.11 -12.79 -24.31
C LYS A 159 4.46 -12.76 -25.79
N ILE A 160 4.79 -11.57 -26.32
CA ILE A 160 5.19 -11.42 -27.73
C ILE A 160 6.50 -12.18 -27.97
N GLU A 161 7.52 -11.94 -27.15
CA GLU A 161 8.81 -12.64 -27.25
C GLU A 161 8.69 -14.15 -27.10
N ALA A 162 7.79 -14.62 -26.21
CA ALA A 162 7.53 -16.04 -26.04
C ALA A 162 7.04 -16.72 -27.32
N ALA A 163 6.22 -16.04 -28.14
CA ALA A 163 5.73 -16.59 -29.40
C ALA A 163 6.85 -16.83 -30.43
N TYR A 164 7.94 -16.06 -30.36
CA TYR A 164 9.11 -16.22 -31.24
C TYR A 164 10.12 -17.26 -30.74
N GLY A 165 9.87 -17.89 -29.59
CA GLY A 165 10.75 -18.86 -28.93
C GLY A 165 10.97 -20.21 -29.61
N GLN A 166 10.44 -20.40 -30.83
CA GLN A 166 10.55 -21.61 -31.64
C GLN A 166 10.21 -22.89 -30.84
N ALA A 167 11.13 -23.85 -30.71
CA ALA A 167 10.94 -25.09 -29.98
C ALA A 167 10.59 -24.89 -28.49
N PHE A 168 10.89 -23.72 -27.92
CA PHE A 168 10.57 -23.36 -26.54
C PHE A 168 9.31 -22.49 -26.42
N ALA A 169 8.66 -22.13 -27.52
CA ALA A 169 7.53 -21.19 -27.52
C ALA A 169 6.41 -21.59 -26.56
N GLY A 170 6.06 -22.89 -26.49
CA GLY A 170 5.03 -23.36 -25.55
C GLY A 170 5.40 -23.14 -24.08
N ALA A 171 6.64 -23.44 -23.70
CA ALA A 171 7.12 -23.26 -22.32
C ALA A 171 7.24 -21.77 -21.96
N LEU A 172 7.73 -20.94 -22.89
CA LEU A 172 7.84 -19.49 -22.67
C LEU A 172 6.46 -18.84 -22.62
N ALA A 173 5.51 -19.31 -23.44
CA ALA A 173 4.14 -18.80 -23.46
C ALA A 173 3.45 -19.06 -22.12
N GLN A 174 3.61 -20.25 -21.55
CA GLN A 174 3.10 -20.56 -20.21
C GLN A 174 3.65 -19.58 -19.17
N VAL A 175 4.98 -19.42 -19.11
CA VAL A 175 5.62 -18.53 -18.13
C VAL A 175 5.20 -17.06 -18.33
N SER A 176 5.09 -16.59 -19.57
CA SER A 176 4.62 -15.24 -19.88
C SER A 176 3.16 -15.00 -19.51
N GLY A 177 2.31 -16.03 -19.65
CA GLY A 177 0.92 -16.00 -19.22
C GLY A 177 0.82 -15.89 -17.70
N GLU A 178 1.65 -16.62 -16.98
CA GLU A 178 1.72 -16.52 -15.53
C GLU A 178 2.22 -15.14 -15.08
N PHE A 179 3.22 -14.53 -15.74
CA PHE A 179 3.62 -13.15 -15.42
C PHE A 179 2.49 -12.16 -15.59
N ASP A 180 1.76 -12.22 -16.70
CA ASP A 180 0.64 -11.31 -16.98
C ASP A 180 -0.47 -11.45 -15.93
N HIS A 181 -0.87 -12.68 -15.60
CA HIS A 181 -1.85 -12.93 -14.55
C HIS A 181 -1.41 -12.35 -13.20
N VAL A 182 -0.14 -12.57 -12.82
CA VAL A 182 0.38 -12.15 -11.53
C VAL A 182 0.52 -10.62 -11.43
N VAL A 183 0.87 -9.95 -12.54
CA VAL A 183 0.91 -8.48 -12.60
C VAL A 183 -0.49 -7.87 -12.54
N GLU A 184 -1.48 -8.47 -13.21
CA GLU A 184 -2.88 -8.02 -13.11
C GLU A 184 -3.45 -8.24 -11.69
N GLU A 185 -3.09 -9.33 -11.02
CA GLU A 185 -3.47 -9.56 -9.61
C GLU A 185 -2.94 -8.46 -8.67
N ILE A 186 -1.69 -8.02 -8.90
CA ILE A 186 -1.11 -6.87 -8.16
C ILE A 186 -1.87 -5.59 -8.47
N ARG A 187 -2.19 -5.34 -9.75
CA ARG A 187 -2.93 -4.17 -10.18
C ARG A 187 -4.28 -4.09 -9.48
N ASP A 188 -5.04 -5.18 -9.47
CA ASP A 188 -6.35 -5.26 -8.80
C ASP A 188 -6.23 -5.01 -7.30
N SER A 189 -5.19 -5.55 -6.66
CA SER A 189 -4.91 -5.32 -5.24
C SER A 189 -4.64 -3.83 -4.94
N LEU A 190 -3.82 -3.18 -5.76
CA LEU A 190 -3.57 -1.74 -5.63
C LEU A 190 -4.83 -0.92 -5.95
N GLU A 191 -5.65 -1.31 -6.93
CA GLU A 191 -6.93 -0.65 -7.23
C GLU A 191 -7.90 -0.68 -6.05
N SER A 192 -8.00 -1.82 -5.38
CA SER A 192 -8.77 -1.98 -4.15
C SER A 192 -8.29 -0.98 -3.08
N LEU A 193 -6.97 -0.83 -2.92
CA LEU A 193 -6.37 0.16 -2.02
C LEU A 193 -6.74 1.59 -2.39
N ARG A 194 -6.63 1.96 -3.68
CA ARG A 194 -6.92 3.32 -4.16
C ARG A 194 -8.35 3.76 -3.87
N ARG A 195 -9.29 2.82 -3.92
CA ARG A 195 -10.72 3.07 -3.65
C ARG A 195 -11.05 3.12 -2.14
N SER A 196 -10.08 2.86 -1.25
CA SER A 196 -10.31 2.91 0.19
C SER A 196 -10.72 4.31 0.65
N ALA A 197 -11.83 4.39 1.37
CA ALA A 197 -12.34 5.62 1.95
C ALA A 197 -11.39 6.28 2.97
N PHE A 198 -10.33 5.56 3.39
CA PHE A 198 -9.26 6.13 4.21
C PHE A 198 -8.53 7.28 3.51
N PHE A 199 -8.45 7.24 2.18
CA PHE A 199 -7.81 8.28 1.36
C PHE A 199 -8.74 9.43 0.98
N THR A 200 -10.06 9.19 0.97
CA THR A 200 -11.08 10.18 0.60
C THR A 200 -11.73 10.88 1.78
N ALA A 201 -11.43 10.46 3.01
CA ALA A 201 -11.83 11.14 4.24
C ALA A 201 -11.08 12.48 4.37
N ASN A 202 -11.38 13.41 3.47
CA ASN A 202 -10.99 14.79 3.56
C ASN A 202 -11.82 15.39 4.70
N ARG A 203 -11.18 15.63 5.84
CA ARG A 203 -11.79 16.35 6.97
C ARG A 203 -11.98 17.81 6.54
N GLY A 204 -13.16 18.11 5.99
CA GLY A 204 -13.76 19.44 6.07
C GLY A 204 -14.43 19.59 7.41
#